data_AF-A0A2M9MZN4-F1
#
_entry.id   AF-A0A2M9MZN4-F1
#
_cell.length_a   1.000
_cell.length_b   1.000
_cell.length_c   1.000
_cell.angle_alpha   90.00
_cell.angle_beta   90.00
_cell.angle_gamma   90.00
#
_symmetry.space_group_name_H-M   'P 1'
#
loop_
_entity.id
_entity.type
_entity.pdbx_description
1 polymer ?
#
loop_
_entity_poly.entity_id
_entity_poly.type
_entity_poly.pdbx_seq_one_letter_code
_entity_poly.pdbx_strand_id
1 'polypeptide(L)' 'MQFIKQAMPMYTHDQAAYVRQMYDWHMKMAQYHEQLRTFHLERAKQFQKLSEEKAKTSEISSDTSAA' A
#
# COMPACT_ATOMS: atom_id res chain seq x y z
N MET A 1 4.94 -8.83 -4.50
CA MET A 1 4.12 -8.70 -3.27
C MET A 1 2.72 -9.16 -3.61
N GLN A 2 2.21 -10.23 -2.99
CA GLN A 2 0.83 -10.67 -3.16
C GLN A 2 0.04 -10.25 -1.92
N PHE A 3 -0.95 -9.37 -2.09
CA PHE A 3 -1.84 -8.95 -0.99
C PHE A 3 -3.03 -9.90 -0.95
N ILE A 4 -3.12 -10.73 0.09
CA ILE A 4 -4.23 -11.69 0.23
C ILE A 4 -5.22 -11.15 1.25
N LYS A 5 -6.36 -10.66 0.77
CA LYS A 5 -7.49 -10.32 1.62
C LYS A 5 -8.20 -11.60 2.04
N GLN A 6 -8.25 -11.85 3.35
CA GLN A 6 -8.92 -13.03 3.89
C GLN A 6 -10.42 -12.78 4.01
N ALA A 7 -11.25 -13.77 3.68
CA ALA A 7 -12.69 -13.69 3.89
C ALA A 7 -13.01 -13.72 5.40
N MET A 8 -14.05 -12.97 5.81
CA MET A 8 -14.49 -12.95 7.20
C MET A 8 -15.10 -14.31 7.59
N PRO A 9 -14.74 -14.86 8.77
CA PRO A 9 -15.39 -16.07 9.28
C PRO A 9 -16.90 -15.87 9.44
N MET A 10 -17.66 -16.89 9.05
CA MET A 10 -19.11 -16.93 9.30
C MET A 10 -19.37 -17.34 10.74
N TYR A 11 -20.49 -16.88 11.31
CA TYR A 11 -20.90 -17.27 12.65
C TYR A 11 -21.05 -18.80 12.77
N THR A 12 -20.57 -19.34 13.88
CA THR A 12 -20.74 -20.75 14.26
C THR A 12 -21.46 -20.83 15.60
N HIS A 13 -22.16 -21.95 15.84
CA HIS A 13 -22.89 -22.16 17.10
C HIS A 13 -21.95 -22.32 18.32
N ASP A 14 -20.66 -22.58 18.09
CA ASP A 14 -19.63 -22.47 19.12
C ASP A 14 -19.13 -21.03 19.22
N GLN A 15 -19.70 -20.28 20.16
CA GLN A 15 -19.38 -18.87 20.38
C GLN A 15 -17.90 -18.65 20.75
N ALA A 16 -17.30 -19.54 21.54
CA ALA A 16 -15.92 -19.38 21.97
C ALA A 16 -14.95 -19.57 20.79
N ALA A 17 -15.22 -20.55 19.92
CA ALA A 17 -14.46 -20.73 18.69
C ALA A 17 -14.64 -19.56 17.72
N TYR A 18 -15.87 -19.08 17.53
CA TYR A 18 -16.15 -17.95 16.64
C TYR A 18 -15.41 -16.67 17.06
N VAL A 19 -15.42 -16.34 18.35
CA VAL A 19 -14.74 -15.15 18.86
C VAL A 19 -13.22 -15.22 18.62
N ARG A 20 -12.60 -16.39 18.81
CA ARG A 20 -11.16 -16.59 18.52
C ARG A 20 -10.86 -16.44 17.02
N GLN A 21 -11.68 -17.04 16.16
CA GLN A 21 -11.52 -16.92 14.71
C GLN A 21 -11.65 -15.47 14.23
N MET A 22 -12.59 -14.71 14.80
CA MET A 22 -12.75 -13.29 14.49
C MET A 22 -11.55 -12.46 14.92
N TYR A 23 -11.00 -12.71 16.12
CA TYR A 23 -9.77 -12.06 16.57
C TYR A 23 -8.61 -12.33 15.59
N ASP A 24 -8.37 -13.60 15.24
CA ASP A 24 -7.29 -13.97 14.32
C ASP A 24 -7.49 -13.36 12.92
N TRP A 25 -8.73 -13.32 12.43
CA TRP A 25 -9.07 -12.68 11.17
C TRP A 25 -8.76 -11.19 11.21
N HIS A 26 -9.12 -10.48 12.28
CA HIS A 26 -8.81 -9.06 12.44
C HIS A 26 -7.29 -8.80 12.48
N MET A 27 -6.52 -9.65 13.16
CA MET A 27 -5.06 -9.55 13.16
C MET A 27 -4.46 -9.70 11.75
N LYS A 28 -4.93 -10.69 10.98
CA LYS A 28 -4.51 -10.89 9.58
C LYS A 28 -4.91 -9.72 8.69
N MET A 29 -6.11 -9.16 8.89
CA MET A 29 -6.56 -8.00 8.14
C MET A 29 -5.78 -6.73 8.48
N ALA A 30 -5.39 -6.52 9.74
CA ALA A 30 -4.53 -5.42 10.13
C ALA A 30 -3.17 -5.48 9.41
N GLN A 31 -2.55 -6.67 9.36
CA GLN A 31 -1.31 -6.89 8.60
C GLN A 31 -1.49 -6.61 7.11
N TYR A 32 -2.58 -7.10 6.51
CA TYR A 32 -2.93 -6.82 5.11
C TYR A 32 -3.03 -5.32 4.82
N HIS A 33 -3.69 -4.56 5.69
CA HIS A 33 -3.84 -3.11 5.53
C HIS A 33 -2.50 -2.37 5.68
N GLU A 34 -1.63 -2.82 6.58
CA GLU A 34 -0.29 -2.22 6.73
C GLU A 34 0.59 -2.48 5.50
N GLN A 35 0.50 -3.67 4.91
CA GLN A 35 1.18 -3.99 3.65
C GLN A 35 0.69 -3.10 2.50
N LEU A 36 -0.63 -2.90 2.39
CA LEU A 36 -1.21 -2.00 1.39
C LEU A 36 -0.75 -0.55 1.61
N ARG A 37 -0.75 -0.08 2.86
CA ARG A 37 -0.26 1.25 3.21
C ARG A 37 1.19 1.43 2.76
N THR A 38 2.06 0.49 3.10
CA THR A 38 3.48 0.51 2.72
C THR A 38 3.64 0.59 1.21
N PHE A 39 2.93 -0.26 0.47
CA PHE A 39 2.95 -0.25 -1.00
C PHE A 39 2.54 1.10 -1.61
N HIS A 40 1.46 1.71 -1.10
CA HIS A 40 1.02 3.00 -1.60
C HIS A 40 2.01 4.13 -1.27
N LEU A 41 2.64 4.09 -0.09
CA LEU A 41 3.70 5.05 0.27
C LEU A 41 4.93 4.92 -0.62
N GLU A 42 5.38 3.69 -0.90
CA GLU A 42 6.50 3.45 -1.82
C GLU A 42 6.19 3.96 -3.22
N ARG A 43 4.98 3.68 -3.71
CA ARG A 43 4.55 4.14 -5.04
C ARG A 43 4.44 5.66 -5.11
N ALA A 44 3.96 6.31 -4.05
CA ALA A 44 3.93 7.77 -3.95
C ALA A 44 5.35 8.37 -4.03
N LYS A 45 6.31 7.81 -3.30
CA LYS A 45 7.72 8.24 -3.36
C LYS A 45 8.32 8.08 -4.76
N GLN A 46 7.99 7.00 -5.46
CA GLN A 46 8.44 6.79 -6.85
C GLN A 46 7.92 7.88 -7.78
N PHE A 47 6.62 8.22 -7.70
CA PHE A 47 6.05 9.27 -8.54
C PHE A 47 6.57 10.66 -8.18
N GLN A 48 6.80 10.94 -6.90
CA GLN A 48 7.45 12.17 -6.48
C GLN A 48 8.83 12.31 -7.12
N LYS A 49 9.67 11.27 -7.02
CA LYS A 49 11.00 11.26 -7.64
C LYS A 49 10.93 11.49 -9.16
N LEU A 50 10.01 10.83 -9.86
CA LEU A 50 9.82 11.03 -11.30
C LEU A 50 9.39 12.47 -11.64
N SER A 51 8.57 13.10 -10.79
CA SER A 51 8.17 14.50 -11.00
C SER A 51 9.35 15.47 -10.81
N GLU A 52 10.19 15.24 -9.81
CA GLU A 52 11.39 16.02 -9.54
C GLU A 52 12.44 15.85 -10.65
N GLU A 53 12.63 14.63 -11.15
CA GLU A 53 13.50 14.34 -12.30
C GLU A 53 13.02 15.07 -13.55
N LYS A 54 11.72 15.05 -13.85
CA LYS A 54 11.15 15.78 -14.98
C LYS A 54 11.34 17.29 -14.87
N ALA A 55 11.15 17.87 -13.68
CA ALA A 55 11.40 19.29 -13.44
C ALA A 55 12.85 19.66 -13.76
N LYS A 56 13.82 18.88 -13.24
CA LYS A 56 15.26 19.09 -13.50
C LYS A 56 15.61 18.99 -14.99
N THR A 57 15.07 18.01 -15.70
CA THR A 57 15.31 17.88 -17.15
C THR A 57 14.71 19.03 -17.96
N SER A 58 13.58 19.60 -17.51
CA SER A 58 12.96 20.76 -18.15
C SER A 58 13.80 22.03 -18.00
N GLU A 59 14.41 22.24 -16.84
CA GLU A 59 15.28 23.39 -16.57
C GLU A 59 16.58 23.33 -17.39
N ILE A 60 17.20 22.14 -17.49
CA ILE A 60 18.43 21.95 -18.29
C ILE A 60 18.15 22.11 -19.79
N SER A 61 16.99 21.68 -20.26
CA SER A 61 16.59 21.84 -21.66
C SER A 61 16.32 23.30 -22.04
N SER A 62 15.86 24.16 -21.12
CA SER A 62 15.65 25.59 -21.43
C SER A 62 16.96 26.37 -21.48
N ASP A 63 17.94 26.02 -20.63
CA ASP A 63 19.24 26.70 -20.62
C ASP A 63 20.13 26.33 -21.81
N THR A 64 20.01 25.10 -22.35
CA THR A 64 20.83 24.67 -23.50
C THR A 64 20.35 25.25 -24.84
N SER A 65 19.13 25.78 -24.92
CA SER A 65 18.56 26.32 -26.16
C SER A 65 18.81 27.83 -26.37
N ALA A 66 19.55 28.49 -25.47
CA ALA A 66 19.86 29.91 -25.53
C ALA A 66 21.34 30.24 -25.83
N ALA A 67 22.12 29.28 -26.33
CA ALA A 67 23.53 29.46 -26.70
C ALA A 67 23.75 29.33 -28.22
#